data_AF-A0A820WP24-F1
#
_entry.id   AF-A0A820WP24-F1
#
_cell.length_a   1.000
_cell.length_b   1.000
_cell.length_c   1.000
_cell.angle_alpha   90.00
_cell.angle_beta   90.00
_cell.angle_gamma   90.00
#
_symmetry.space_group_name_H-M   'P 1'
#
loop_
_entity.id
_entity.type
_entity.pdbx_description
1 polymer ?
#
loop_
_entity_poly.entity_id
_entity_poly.type
_entity_poly.pdbx_seq_one_letter_code
_entity_poly.pdbx_strand_id
1 'polypeptide(L)'
;MASLLKKFRINYTDLHVLHGLNKTPNENESEKFNRILQTWNQNEDKYRITDSEYEANKEKMRRGLKLHEYLLEYSSKSTLIVLTLPIPRKQLISAGLYLAYLDAISYNLPPVLFLR
;
A
#
# COMPACT_ATOMS: atom_id res chain seq x y z
N MET A 1 -13.43 -17.98 2.84
CA MET A 1 -13.00 -17.43 1.53
C MET A 1 -13.25 -18.40 0.37
N ALA A 2 -12.84 -19.66 0.47
CA ALA A 2 -13.05 -20.66 -0.59
C ALA A 2 -14.53 -20.83 -1.02
N SER A 3 -15.47 -20.85 -0.09
CA SER A 3 -16.92 -20.91 -0.39
C SER A 3 -17.42 -19.69 -1.18
N LEU A 4 -16.86 -18.51 -0.92
CA LEU A 4 -17.21 -17.27 -1.58
C LEU A 4 -16.67 -17.25 -3.02
N LEU A 5 -15.41 -17.66 -3.23
CA LEU A 5 -14.81 -17.80 -4.56
C LEU A 5 -15.57 -18.81 -5.42
N LYS A 6 -15.99 -19.93 -4.83
CA LYS A 6 -16.85 -20.91 -5.51
C LYS A 6 -18.19 -20.30 -5.94
N LYS A 7 -18.80 -19.44 -5.12
CA LYS A 7 -20.04 -18.73 -5.46
C LYS A 7 -19.84 -17.75 -6.63
N PHE A 8 -18.70 -17.08 -6.67
CA PHE A 8 -18.30 -16.21 -7.78
C PHE A 8 -17.81 -16.98 -9.02
N ARG A 9 -17.73 -18.31 -8.95
CA ARG A 9 -17.26 -19.19 -10.03
C ARG A 9 -15.84 -18.83 -10.51
N ILE A 10 -15.02 -18.33 -9.58
CA ILE A 10 -13.61 -18.03 -9.85
C ILE A 10 -12.82 -19.29 -9.52
N ASN A 11 -12.26 -19.91 -10.56
CA ASN A 11 -11.31 -21.01 -10.38
C ASN A 11 -9.97 -20.42 -9.94
N TYR A 12 -9.40 -20.96 -8.86
CA TYR A 12 -8.11 -20.54 -8.33
C TYR A 12 -7.23 -21.78 -8.14
N THR A 13 -5.92 -21.62 -8.27
CA THR A 13 -4.95 -22.70 -8.04
C THR A 13 -4.70 -22.87 -6.55
N ASP A 14 -4.30 -21.79 -5.88
CA ASP A 14 -3.91 -21.80 -4.48
C ASP A 14 -4.49 -20.61 -3.72
N LEU A 15 -4.72 -20.82 -2.42
CA LEU A 15 -5.16 -19.79 -1.49
C LEU A 15 -4.13 -19.64 -0.36
N HIS A 16 -3.41 -18.52 -0.37
CA HIS A 16 -2.43 -18.21 0.67
C HIS A 16 -2.99 -17.22 1.69
N VAL A 17 -2.90 -17.57 2.97
CA VAL A 17 -3.25 -16.66 4.08
C VAL A 17 -1.97 -16.05 4.62
N LEU A 18 -1.78 -14.75 4.35
CA LEU A 18 -0.64 -14.00 4.86
C LEU A 18 -0.88 -13.60 6.32
N HIS A 19 0.11 -13.87 7.18
CA HIS A 19 0.11 -13.49 8.59
C HIS A 19 1.19 -12.44 8.83
N GLY A 20 0.97 -11.52 9.77
CA GLY A 20 2.01 -10.57 10.18
C GLY A 20 2.09 -9.27 9.38
N LEU A 21 1.00 -8.84 8.74
CA LEU A 21 0.88 -7.49 8.15
C LEU A 21 1.12 -6.35 9.16
N ASN A 22 1.00 -6.63 10.46
CA ASN A 22 1.26 -5.67 11.54
C ASN A 22 2.74 -5.63 11.98
N LYS A 23 3.61 -6.46 11.41
CA LYS A 23 5.05 -6.43 11.73
C LYS A 23 5.68 -5.17 11.17
N THR A 24 6.82 -4.80 11.74
CA THR A 24 7.62 -3.69 11.23
C THR A 24 8.10 -4.00 9.81
N PRO A 25 7.93 -3.05 8.86
CA PRO A 25 8.53 -3.17 7.54
C PRO A 25 10.06 -3.10 7.66
N ASN A 26 10.73 -3.56 6.61
CA ASN A 26 12.17 -3.52 6.46
C ASN A 26 12.68 -2.07 6.43
N GLU A 27 13.89 -1.85 6.91
CA GLU A 27 14.47 -0.52 7.01
C GLU A 27 14.64 0.14 5.63
N ASN A 28 15.00 -0.66 4.62
CA ASN A 28 15.16 -0.18 3.24
C ASN A 28 13.84 0.36 2.64
N GLU A 29 12.72 -0.33 2.86
CA GLU A 29 11.41 0.14 2.40
C GLU A 29 10.96 1.39 3.17
N SER A 30 11.30 1.45 4.45
CA SER A 30 11.03 2.64 5.27
C SER A 30 11.83 3.86 4.79
N GLU A 31 13.10 3.67 4.42
CA GLU A 31 13.94 4.74 3.85
C GLU A 31 13.44 5.21 2.49
N LYS A 32 13.08 4.29 1.58
CA LYS A 32 12.49 4.66 0.28
C LYS A 32 11.22 5.46 0.46
N PHE A 33 10.36 5.02 1.38
CA PHE A 33 9.14 5.73 1.69
C PHE A 33 9.39 7.15 2.23
N ASN A 34 10.38 7.30 3.13
CA ASN A 34 10.79 8.62 3.61
C ASN A 34 11.31 9.52 2.48
N ARG A 35 12.04 8.97 1.50
CA ARG A 35 12.47 9.74 0.32
C ARG A 35 11.29 10.22 -0.52
N ILE A 36 10.30 9.37 -0.76
CA ILE A 36 9.06 9.76 -1.46
C ILE A 36 8.38 10.89 -0.69
N LEU A 37 8.18 10.74 0.62
CA LEU A 37 7.57 11.79 1.45
C LEU A 37 8.33 13.12 1.40
N GLN A 38 9.67 13.08 1.37
CA GLN A 38 10.49 14.29 1.22
C GLN A 38 10.24 15.00 -0.11
N THR A 39 10.07 14.27 -1.21
CA THR A 39 9.70 14.85 -2.51
C THR A 39 8.35 15.56 -2.45
N TRP A 40 7.37 14.99 -1.77
CA TRP A 40 6.05 15.61 -1.60
C TRP A 40 6.08 16.85 -0.69
N ASN A 41 6.97 16.88 0.31
CA ASN A 41 7.15 18.03 1.20
C ASN A 41 7.87 19.23 0.57
N GLN A 42 8.57 19.05 -0.56
CA GLN A 42 9.23 20.14 -1.30
C GLN A 42 8.27 20.88 -2.26
N ASN A 43 7.16 20.26 -2.64
CA ASN A 43 6.17 20.86 -3.52
C ASN A 43 5.19 21.74 -2.71
N GLU A 44 4.77 22.84 -3.31
CA GLU A 44 3.93 23.94 -2.79
C GLU A 44 3.04 23.65 -1.56
N ASP A 45 2.88 24.67 -0.70
CA ASP A 45 2.15 24.67 0.59
C ASP A 45 0.77 23.97 0.59
N LYS A 46 0.15 23.77 -0.57
CA LYS A 46 -1.19 23.18 -0.75
C LYS A 46 -1.24 21.66 -0.57
N TYR A 47 -0.12 20.94 -0.73
CA TYR A 47 -0.05 19.47 -0.62
C TYR A 47 0.90 18.97 0.47
N ARG A 48 1.40 19.89 1.30
CA ARG A 48 2.36 19.60 2.36
C ARG A 48 1.78 18.60 3.37
N ILE A 49 2.62 17.66 3.78
CA ILE A 49 2.26 16.62 4.75
C ILE A 49 2.62 17.17 6.14
N THR A 50 1.65 17.22 7.04
CA THR A 50 1.89 17.64 8.42
C THR A 50 2.33 16.44 9.26
N ASP A 51 3.28 16.62 10.17
CA ASP A 51 3.79 15.55 11.04
C ASP A 51 2.68 14.91 11.89
N SER A 52 1.65 15.69 12.26
CA SER A 52 0.47 15.21 12.99
C SER A 52 -0.36 14.22 12.16
N GLU A 53 -0.53 14.46 10.86
CA GLU A 53 -1.23 13.55 9.94
C GLU A 53 -0.44 12.27 9.71
N TYR A 54 0.89 12.40 9.61
CA TYR A 54 1.80 11.28 9.45
C TYR A 54 1.74 10.34 10.66
N GLU A 55 1.88 10.86 11.88
CA GLU A 55 1.82 10.04 13.09
C GLU A 55 0.44 9.39 13.27
N ALA A 56 -0.66 10.10 12.96
CA ALA A 56 -2.01 9.54 13.02
C ALA A 56 -2.24 8.36 12.06
N ASN A 57 -1.52 8.30 10.95
CA ASN A 57 -1.69 7.25 9.92
C ASN A 57 -0.49 6.29 9.79
N LYS A 58 0.52 6.44 10.65
CA LYS A 58 1.76 5.65 10.63
C LYS A 58 1.54 4.16 10.65
N GLU A 59 0.57 3.67 11.42
CA GLU A 59 0.24 2.24 11.45
C GLU A 59 -0.32 1.73 10.11
N LYS A 60 -1.18 2.51 9.45
CA LYS A 60 -1.72 2.14 8.13
C LYS A 60 -0.60 2.11 7.09
N MET A 61 0.30 3.09 7.16
CA MET A 61 1.41 3.17 6.23
C MET A 61 2.38 2.01 6.42
N ARG A 62 2.72 1.67 7.67
CA ARG A 62 3.50 0.46 7.98
C ARG A 62 2.87 -0.81 7.43
N ARG A 63 1.55 -0.98 7.56
CA ARG A 63 0.82 -2.13 6.98
C ARG A 63 0.92 -2.15 5.46
N GLY A 64 0.80 -1.01 4.80
CA GLY A 64 0.95 -0.92 3.34
C GLY A 64 2.36 -1.21 2.86
N LEU A 65 3.39 -0.71 3.56
CA LEU A 65 4.79 -1.06 3.27
C LEU A 65 5.04 -2.55 3.47
N LYS A 66 4.47 -3.15 4.52
CA LYS A 66 4.61 -4.59 4.73
C LYS A 66 3.89 -5.41 3.67
N LEU A 67 2.73 -4.93 3.20
CA LEU A 67 2.05 -5.52 2.05
C LEU A 67 2.91 -5.41 0.77
N HIS A 68 3.53 -4.26 0.54
CA HIS A 68 4.42 -4.05 -0.61
C HIS A 68 5.56 -5.08 -0.64
N GLU A 69 6.20 -5.37 0.50
CA GLU A 69 7.21 -6.43 0.59
C GLU A 69 6.67 -7.80 0.18
N TYR A 70 5.48 -8.18 0.64
CA TYR A 70 4.87 -9.44 0.24
C TYR A 70 4.52 -9.48 -1.25
N LEU A 71 4.14 -8.35 -1.84
CA LEU A 71 3.88 -8.26 -3.27
C LEU A 71 5.17 -8.43 -4.09
N LEU A 72 6.29 -7.88 -3.62
CA LEU A 72 7.59 -8.11 -4.24
C LEU A 72 8.01 -9.58 -4.13
N GLU A 73 7.84 -10.19 -2.95
CA GLU A 73 8.24 -11.58 -2.70
C GLU A 73 7.41 -12.58 -3.52
N TYR A 74 6.07 -12.45 -3.49
CA TYR A 74 5.17 -13.43 -4.09
C TYR A 74 4.68 -13.07 -5.49
N SER A 75 4.70 -11.80 -5.89
CA SER A 75 4.03 -11.31 -7.10
C SER A 75 4.94 -10.51 -8.05
N SER A 76 6.25 -10.49 -7.84
CA SER A 76 7.21 -9.79 -8.72
C SER A 76 7.18 -10.24 -10.18
N LYS A 77 6.82 -11.49 -10.46
CA LYS A 77 6.73 -12.07 -11.83
C LYS A 77 5.30 -12.24 -12.34
N SER A 78 4.32 -11.63 -11.67
CA SER A 78 2.93 -11.73 -12.07
C SER A 78 2.62 -10.86 -13.30
N THR A 79 1.58 -11.21 -14.06
CA THR A 79 1.13 -10.41 -15.21
C THR A 79 0.29 -9.21 -14.79
N LEU A 80 -0.51 -9.37 -13.74
CA LEU A 80 -1.42 -8.36 -13.22
C LEU A 80 -1.62 -8.60 -11.72
N ILE A 81 -1.56 -7.53 -10.93
CA ILE A 81 -1.88 -7.58 -9.50
C ILE A 81 -3.16 -6.79 -9.28
N VAL A 82 -4.18 -7.43 -8.71
CA VAL A 82 -5.44 -6.78 -8.35
C VAL A 82 -5.44 -6.54 -6.84
N LEU A 83 -5.41 -5.27 -6.43
CA LEU A 83 -5.43 -4.86 -5.02
C LEU A 83 -6.71 -4.13 -4.68
N THR A 84 -7.18 -4.31 -3.46
CA THR A 84 -8.25 -3.46 -2.92
C THR A 84 -7.72 -2.07 -2.65
N LEU A 85 -8.37 -1.04 -3.21
CA LEU A 85 -7.99 0.35 -3.03
C LEU A 85 -8.13 0.74 -1.54
N PRO A 86 -7.05 1.12 -0.86
CA PRO A 86 -7.11 1.54 0.54
C PRO A 86 -7.76 2.91 0.65
N ILE A 87 -8.92 3.02 1.29
CA ILE A 87 -9.68 4.28 1.32
C ILE A 87 -9.39 5.05 2.62
N PRO A 88 -8.89 6.29 2.53
CA PRO A 88 -8.71 7.15 3.69
C PRO A 88 -10.07 7.66 4.20
N ARG A 89 -10.17 7.90 5.51
CA ARG A 89 -11.32 8.63 6.06
C ARG A 89 -11.14 10.11 5.71
N LYS A 90 -12.19 10.73 5.14
CA LYS A 90 -12.21 12.17 4.83
C LYS A 90 -11.83 12.96 6.11
N GLN A 91 -11.01 14.00 5.94
CA GLN A 91 -10.47 14.91 6.98
C GLN A 91 -9.26 14.43 7.79
N LEU A 92 -8.79 13.18 7.66
CA LEU A 92 -7.65 12.68 8.44
C LEU A 92 -6.33 12.58 7.65
N ILE A 93 -6.38 12.74 6.33
CA ILE A 93 -5.26 12.49 5.42
C ILE A 93 -5.27 13.58 4.33
N SER A 94 -4.15 14.30 4.18
CA SER A 94 -3.88 15.17 3.04
C SER A 94 -3.80 14.37 1.72
N ALA A 95 -4.16 15.01 0.61
CA ALA A 95 -4.06 14.39 -0.72
C ALA A 95 -2.63 13.93 -1.05
N GLY A 96 -1.61 14.70 -0.63
CA GLY A 96 -0.21 14.36 -0.84
C GLY A 96 0.19 13.07 -0.12
N LEU A 97 -0.21 12.94 1.15
CA LEU A 97 0.06 11.73 1.95
C LEU A 97 -0.62 10.50 1.35
N TYR A 98 -1.84 10.65 0.85
CA TYR A 98 -2.56 9.55 0.22
C TYR A 98 -1.91 9.10 -1.09
N LEU A 99 -1.50 10.04 -1.95
CA LEU A 99 -0.84 9.71 -3.21
C LEU A 99 0.55 9.12 -2.98
N ALA A 100 1.33 9.67 -2.05
CA ALA A 100 2.62 9.10 -1.64
C ALA A 100 2.46 7.66 -1.14
N TYR A 101 1.39 7.38 -0.39
CA TYR A 101 1.11 6.04 0.10
C TYR A 101 0.73 5.06 -1.02
N LEU A 102 -0.10 5.48 -1.98
CA LEU A 102 -0.43 4.64 -3.13
C LEU A 102 0.80 4.33 -3.98
N ASP A 103 1.61 5.36 -4.25
CA ASP A 103 2.85 5.25 -5.01
C ASP A 103 3.81 4.24 -4.37
N ALA A 104 3.99 4.33 -3.04
CA ALA A 104 4.83 3.41 -2.28
C ALA A 104 4.36 1.95 -2.35
N ILE A 105 3.04 1.68 -2.38
CA ILE A 105 2.53 0.31 -2.51
C ILE A 105 2.76 -0.24 -3.92
N SER A 106 2.60 0.61 -4.95
CA SER A 106 2.75 0.21 -6.36
C SER A 106 4.18 0.25 -6.88
N TYR A 107 5.14 0.71 -6.08
CA TYR A 107 6.52 0.93 -6.52
C TYR A 107 7.17 -0.37 -7.01
N ASN A 108 7.81 -0.37 -8.18
CA ASN A 108 8.55 -1.55 -8.70
C ASN A 108 7.73 -2.86 -8.76
N LEU A 109 6.42 -2.77 -8.98
CA LEU A 109 5.54 -3.91 -9.20
C LEU A 109 5.14 -4.03 -10.69
N PRO A 110 4.72 -5.22 -11.15
CA PRO A 110 3.97 -5.37 -12.40
C PRO A 110 2.71 -4.50 -12.42
N PRO A 111 1.97 -4.43 -13.55
CA PRO A 111 0.74 -3.65 -13.63
C PRO A 111 -0.19 -3.91 -12.43
N VAL A 112 -0.46 -2.87 -11.64
CA VAL A 112 -1.32 -2.93 -10.45
C VAL A 112 -2.66 -2.27 -10.77
N LEU A 113 -3.74 -3.00 -10.55
CA LEU A 113 -5.10 -2.50 -10.63
C LEU A 113 -5.67 -2.33 -9.21
N PHE A 114 -5.93 -1.09 -8.82
CA PHE A 114 -6.66 -0.81 -7.59
C PHE A 114 -8.17 -0.83 -7.84
N LEU A 115 -8.88 -1.75 -7.20
CA LEU A 115 -10.34 -1.89 -7.28
C LEU A 115 -11.02 -1.58 -5.94
N ARG A 116 -12.22 -1.01 -6.03
CA ARG A 116 -13.11 -0.76 -4.89
C ARG A 116 -14.47 -1.35 -5.17
#